data_AF-A0A5E6N9U6-F1
#
_entry.id   AF-A0A5E6N9U6-F1
#
_cell.length_a   1.000
_cell.length_b   1.000
_cell.length_c   1.000
_cell.angle_alpha   90.00
_cell.angle_beta   90.00
_cell.angle_gamma   90.00
#
_symmetry.space_group_name_H-M   'P 1'
#
loop_
_entity.id
_entity.type
_entity.pdbx_description
1 polymer ?
#
loop_
_entity_poly.entity_id
_entity_poly.type
_entity_poly.pdbx_seq_one_letter_code
_entity_poly.pdbx_strand_id
1 'polypeptide(L)'
;MTEYKQINESIWRTFGKNLLSNKGSDEQINFLQVCRNGKEDFLNYLEENLFNNEEATIKGKTVSFDHKFTEAEFRFPPIDTQAIIWEVFEKIEREYMGHCGFWGYIIIQMIKDDCIKPDYLASNLNGVNETGVYMLDNAINSNDGKKIDDCTRRILRSMGNSAPRGKRIVFNDFYLGKAYWRWNWANKMSREINLSFKEVLNTLDEKGYTEFYQAMHTGGGKSYISQTNILGGLLLFLNKNPEILVKNIKKIIDIISYLSAWKAIEVQSPELNKQEIQIIANNLSG
;
A
#
# COMPACT_ATOMS: atom_id res chain seq x y z
N MET A 1 -1.65 8.78 24.13
CA MET A 1 -1.73 8.65 22.66
C MET A 1 -0.57 9.45 22.10
N THR A 2 0.28 8.83 21.28
CA THR A 2 1.43 9.53 20.69
C THR A 2 0.99 10.14 19.36
N GLU A 3 1.13 11.45 19.20
CA GLU A 3 0.88 12.11 17.92
C GLU A 3 2.11 12.01 17.01
N TYR A 4 1.89 11.74 15.73
CA TYR A 4 2.94 11.64 14.71
C TYR A 4 2.80 12.74 13.67
N LYS A 5 3.94 13.25 13.18
CA LYS A 5 3.93 14.22 12.08
C LYS A 5 3.30 13.62 10.85
N GLN A 6 2.46 14.40 10.19
CA GLN A 6 1.79 14.03 8.96
C GLN A 6 1.45 15.27 8.16
N ILE A 7 1.30 15.13 6.85
CA ILE A 7 0.70 16.16 6.01
C ILE A 7 -0.80 16.19 6.30
N ASN A 8 -1.41 17.37 6.38
CA ASN A 8 -2.85 17.49 6.50
C ASN A 8 -3.53 16.77 5.31
N GLU A 9 -4.42 15.81 5.60
CA GLU A 9 -5.07 14.96 4.60
C GLU A 9 -5.84 15.74 3.52
N SER A 10 -6.48 16.85 3.90
CA SER A 10 -7.24 17.69 2.97
C SER A 10 -6.31 18.41 1.99
N ILE A 11 -5.23 19.00 2.53
CA ILE A 11 -4.21 19.70 1.74
C ILE A 11 -3.50 18.68 0.83
N TRP A 12 -3.12 17.53 1.37
CA TRP A 12 -2.46 16.46 0.63
C TRP A 12 -3.31 15.95 -0.54
N ARG A 13 -4.59 15.71 -0.30
CA ARG A 13 -5.54 15.33 -1.35
C ARG A 13 -5.72 16.42 -2.40
N THR A 14 -5.74 17.68 -1.97
CA THR A 14 -5.96 18.83 -2.87
C THR A 14 -4.76 19.02 -3.79
N PHE A 15 -3.54 18.95 -3.26
CA PHE A 15 -2.30 18.95 -4.05
C PHE A 15 -2.36 17.91 -5.18
N GLY A 16 -2.67 16.65 -4.85
CA GLY A 16 -2.79 15.59 -5.85
C GLY A 16 -3.93 15.80 -6.84
N LYS A 17 -5.05 16.40 -6.43
CA LYS A 17 -6.17 16.72 -7.34
C LYS A 17 -5.81 17.83 -8.32
N ASN A 18 -5.10 18.86 -7.87
CA ASN A 18 -4.70 20.00 -8.70
C ASN A 18 -3.75 19.53 -9.81
N LEU A 19 -2.72 18.75 -9.45
CA LEU A 19 -1.81 18.12 -10.40
C LEU A 19 -2.50 17.20 -11.43
N LEU A 20 -3.67 16.65 -11.10
CA LEU A 20 -4.42 15.71 -11.95
C LEU A 20 -5.62 16.36 -12.64
N SER A 21 -5.75 17.68 -12.55
CA SER A 21 -6.88 18.45 -13.07
C SER A 21 -6.96 18.42 -14.60
N ASN A 22 -5.81 18.52 -15.26
CA ASN A 22 -5.69 18.50 -16.71
C ASN A 22 -4.58 17.53 -17.15
N LYS A 23 -4.91 16.60 -18.04
CA LYS A 23 -3.99 15.53 -18.47
C LYS A 23 -2.98 16.07 -19.47
N GLY A 24 -1.69 15.85 -19.19
CA GLY A 24 -0.60 16.34 -20.02
C GLY A 24 -0.36 17.85 -19.91
N SER A 25 -0.81 18.48 -18.82
CA SER A 25 -0.59 19.92 -18.61
C SER A 25 0.89 20.25 -18.36
N ASP A 26 1.26 21.50 -18.59
CA ASP A 26 2.59 22.02 -18.26
C ASP A 26 2.91 21.84 -16.75
N GLU A 27 1.89 21.92 -15.90
CA GLU A 27 2.03 21.64 -14.46
C GLU A 27 2.47 20.19 -14.19
N GLN A 28 1.88 19.22 -14.90
CA GLN A 28 2.31 17.81 -14.80
C GLN A 28 3.73 17.66 -15.34
N ILE A 29 4.05 18.26 -16.49
CA ILE A 29 5.39 18.18 -17.09
C ILE A 29 6.43 18.76 -16.15
N ASN A 30 6.18 19.93 -15.57
CA ASN A 30 7.05 20.57 -14.58
C ASN A 30 7.24 19.67 -13.35
N PHE A 31 6.16 19.10 -12.82
CA PHE A 31 6.24 18.16 -11.70
C PHE A 31 7.10 16.91 -12.02
N LEU A 32 6.98 16.35 -13.22
CA LEU A 32 7.83 15.24 -13.65
C LEU A 32 9.30 15.68 -13.81
N GLN A 33 9.56 16.88 -14.33
CA GLN A 33 10.91 17.43 -14.49
C GLN A 33 11.60 17.64 -13.14
N VAL A 34 10.93 18.19 -12.13
CA VAL A 34 11.54 18.35 -10.80
C VAL A 34 11.83 17.01 -10.13
N CYS A 35 10.98 15.99 -10.34
CA CYS A 35 11.28 14.61 -9.91
C CYS A 35 12.51 14.05 -10.63
N ARG A 36 12.76 14.47 -11.87
CA ARG A 36 13.87 14.01 -12.71
C ARG A 36 15.20 14.71 -12.43
N ASN A 37 15.16 15.97 -12.02
CA ASN A 37 16.34 16.80 -11.81
C ASN A 37 17.08 16.46 -10.51
N GLY A 38 16.36 16.07 -9.46
CA GLY A 38 16.97 15.57 -8.23
C GLY A 38 16.29 16.10 -6.97
N LYS A 39 16.95 15.85 -5.83
CA LYS A 39 16.41 16.11 -4.49
C LYS A 39 16.05 17.58 -4.27
N GLU A 40 16.96 18.50 -4.58
CA GLU A 40 16.80 19.92 -4.28
C GLU A 40 15.60 20.52 -5.02
N ASP A 41 15.53 20.35 -6.35
CA ASP A 41 14.41 20.81 -7.17
C ASP A 41 13.08 20.22 -6.71
N PHE A 42 13.04 18.92 -6.40
CA PHE A 42 11.83 18.27 -5.92
C PHE A 42 11.37 18.83 -4.56
N LEU A 43 12.29 19.04 -3.62
CA LEU A 43 11.96 19.57 -2.30
C LEU A 43 11.54 21.05 -2.37
N ASN A 44 12.19 21.85 -3.21
CA ASN A 44 11.80 23.24 -3.44
C ASN A 44 10.40 23.32 -4.07
N TYR A 45 10.10 22.46 -5.05
CA TYR A 45 8.77 22.37 -5.64
C TYR A 45 7.69 22.07 -4.58
N LEU A 46 7.95 21.13 -3.68
CA LEU A 46 7.02 20.80 -2.61
C LEU A 46 6.89 21.94 -1.59
N GLU A 47 7.96 22.66 -1.30
CA GLU A 47 7.90 23.83 -0.41
C GLU A 47 6.95 24.89 -0.99
N GLU A 48 7.13 25.23 -2.26
CA GLU A 48 6.34 26.26 -2.95
C GLU A 48 4.87 25.86 -3.13
N ASN A 49 4.60 24.59 -3.46
CA ASN A 49 3.27 24.13 -3.90
C ASN A 49 2.47 23.36 -2.84
N LEU A 50 3.09 22.97 -1.73
CA LEU A 50 2.44 22.22 -0.67
C LEU A 50 2.68 22.82 0.73
N PHE A 51 3.93 23.09 1.10
CA PHE A 51 4.28 23.48 2.46
C PHE A 51 4.25 24.98 2.74
N ASN A 52 4.05 25.82 1.72
CA ASN A 52 3.78 27.24 1.87
C ASN A 52 2.47 27.54 2.65
N ASN A 53 1.64 26.52 2.92
CA ASN A 53 0.50 26.63 3.83
C ASN A 53 0.93 26.23 5.26
N GLU A 54 0.80 27.14 6.23
CA GLU A 54 1.16 26.89 7.63
C GLU A 54 0.44 25.67 8.25
N GLU A 55 -0.74 25.31 7.73
CA GLU A 55 -1.53 24.15 8.14
C GLU A 55 -1.18 22.86 7.39
N ALA A 56 -0.23 22.90 6.45
CA ALA A 56 0.16 21.76 5.62
C ALA A 56 0.73 20.60 6.45
N THR A 57 1.40 20.89 7.56
CA THR A 57 2.00 19.89 8.44
C THR A 57 1.34 19.88 9.81
N ILE A 58 0.79 18.73 10.19
CA ILE A 58 0.34 18.46 11.55
C ILE A 58 1.57 18.11 12.39
N LYS A 59 1.74 18.80 13.53
CA LYS A 59 2.86 18.60 14.46
C LYS A 59 2.76 17.23 15.15
N GLY A 60 3.90 16.69 15.58
CA GLY A 60 3.98 15.41 16.25
C GLY A 60 5.41 14.85 16.30
N LYS A 61 5.55 13.60 16.72
CA LYS A 61 6.80 12.85 16.67
C LYS A 61 7.14 12.50 15.22
N THR A 62 8.43 12.60 14.87
CA THR A 62 8.95 12.18 13.56
C THR A 62 9.41 10.73 13.63
N VAL A 63 9.26 10.02 12.51
CA VAL A 63 9.80 8.69 12.28
C VAL A 63 10.71 8.81 11.06
N SER A 64 11.89 8.21 11.16
CA SER A 64 12.99 8.34 10.20
C SER A 64 13.55 6.97 9.89
N PHE A 65 14.08 6.82 8.69
CA PHE A 65 14.88 5.67 8.30
C PHE A 65 16.36 6.02 8.41
N ASP A 66 17.17 5.03 8.75
CA ASP A 66 18.63 5.06 8.68
C ASP A 66 19.17 4.19 7.51
N HIS A 67 18.27 3.61 6.73
CA HIS A 67 18.58 2.71 5.63
C HIS A 67 18.40 3.39 4.26
N LYS A 68 19.42 3.26 3.41
CA LYS A 68 19.39 3.73 2.03
C LYS A 68 18.96 2.61 1.09
N PHE A 69 17.78 2.77 0.51
CA PHE A 69 17.19 1.79 -0.40
C PHE A 69 17.72 2.00 -1.81
N THR A 70 17.97 0.89 -2.51
CA THR A 70 18.02 0.87 -3.97
C THR A 70 16.61 1.06 -4.54
N GLU A 71 16.52 1.46 -5.81
CA GLU A 71 15.23 1.56 -6.50
C GLU A 71 14.50 0.21 -6.55
N ALA A 72 15.25 -0.89 -6.68
CA ALA A 72 14.70 -2.25 -6.68
C ALA A 72 14.09 -2.60 -5.31
N GLU A 73 14.79 -2.30 -4.21
CA GLU A 73 14.27 -2.52 -2.85
C GLU A 73 13.08 -1.62 -2.53
N PHE A 74 13.08 -0.37 -3.01
CA PHE A 74 11.94 0.53 -2.85
C PHE A 74 10.67 -0.02 -3.53
N ARG A 75 10.84 -0.60 -4.72
CA ARG A 75 9.73 -1.10 -5.55
C ARG A 75 9.26 -2.50 -5.13
N PHE A 76 10.19 -3.41 -4.91
CA PHE A 76 9.95 -4.80 -4.51
C PHE A 76 10.78 -5.13 -3.27
N PRO A 77 10.36 -4.66 -2.08
CA PRO A 77 11.16 -4.85 -0.88
C PRO A 77 11.33 -6.36 -0.59
N PRO A 78 12.56 -6.91 -0.64
CA PRO A 78 12.80 -8.29 -0.20
C PRO A 78 12.50 -8.43 1.29
N ILE A 79 12.49 -9.65 1.80
CA ILE A 79 12.12 -9.93 3.20
C ILE A 79 12.95 -9.09 4.17
N ASP A 80 14.26 -8.96 3.94
CA ASP A 80 15.16 -8.19 4.82
C ASP A 80 14.79 -6.70 4.81
N THR A 81 14.48 -6.13 3.65
CA THR A 81 13.98 -4.75 3.53
C THR A 81 12.62 -4.57 4.19
N GLN A 82 11.72 -5.55 4.08
CA GLN A 82 10.43 -5.49 4.78
C GLN A 82 10.61 -5.57 6.31
N ALA A 83 11.61 -6.27 6.80
CA ALA A 83 11.95 -6.33 8.22
C ALA A 83 12.38 -4.94 8.73
N ILE A 84 13.27 -4.26 8.00
CA ILE A 84 13.69 -2.88 8.32
C ILE A 84 12.47 -1.94 8.36
N ILE A 85 11.60 -2.02 7.35
CA ILE A 85 10.34 -1.25 7.34
C ILE A 85 9.51 -1.57 8.59
N TRP A 86 9.32 -2.85 8.92
CA TRP A 86 8.55 -3.25 10.08
C TRP A 86 9.13 -2.71 11.39
N GLU A 87 10.42 -2.86 11.63
CA GLU A 87 11.11 -2.40 12.85
C GLU A 87 10.91 -0.91 13.11
N VAL A 88 10.90 -0.11 12.03
CA VAL A 88 10.65 1.34 12.11
C VAL A 88 9.21 1.66 12.54
N PHE A 89 8.21 0.91 12.06
CA PHE A 89 6.79 1.24 12.28
C PHE A 89 6.06 0.36 13.32
N GLU A 90 6.64 -0.73 13.82
CA GLU A 90 5.93 -1.70 14.67
C GLU A 90 5.36 -1.10 15.97
N LYS A 91 5.96 -0.01 16.46
CA LYS A 91 5.57 0.69 17.69
C LYS A 91 4.58 1.83 17.44
N ILE A 92 4.21 2.08 16.19
CA ILE A 92 3.32 3.17 15.83
C ILE A 92 1.87 2.68 15.90
N GLU A 93 1.00 3.55 16.38
CA GLU A 93 -0.42 3.26 16.48
C GLU A 93 -1.00 3.01 15.07
N ARG A 94 -1.71 1.89 14.90
CA ARG A 94 -2.15 1.39 13.58
C ARG A 94 -3.05 2.37 12.82
N GLU A 95 -3.72 3.28 13.51
CA GLU A 95 -4.54 4.32 12.90
C GLU A 95 -3.72 5.19 11.94
N TYR A 96 -2.52 5.60 12.33
CA TYR A 96 -1.61 6.38 11.48
C TYR A 96 -1.15 5.62 10.24
N MET A 97 -1.03 4.30 10.33
CA MET A 97 -0.67 3.45 9.18
C MET A 97 -1.76 3.42 8.10
N GLY A 98 -2.98 3.91 8.40
CA GLY A 98 -4.05 4.13 7.44
C GLY A 98 -4.16 5.55 6.89
N HIS A 99 -3.29 6.48 7.32
CA HIS A 99 -3.33 7.89 6.92
C HIS A 99 -2.39 8.13 5.72
N CYS A 100 -2.96 8.66 4.63
CA CYS A 100 -2.21 9.03 3.43
C CYS A 100 -1.23 10.17 3.72
N GLY A 101 -1.62 11.12 4.57
CA GLY A 101 -0.78 12.25 4.97
C GLY A 101 0.42 11.83 5.82
N PHE A 102 0.29 10.78 6.63
CA PHE A 102 1.39 10.18 7.37
C PHE A 102 2.43 9.60 6.40
N TRP A 103 1.99 8.75 5.47
CA TRP A 103 2.90 8.15 4.48
C TRP A 103 3.51 9.18 3.52
N GLY A 104 2.76 10.21 3.13
CA GLY A 104 3.31 11.32 2.35
C GLY A 104 4.42 12.04 3.09
N TYR A 105 4.25 12.30 4.39
CA TYR A 105 5.30 12.89 5.22
C TYR A 105 6.54 11.99 5.28
N ILE A 106 6.36 10.69 5.51
CA ILE A 106 7.45 9.71 5.58
C ILE A 106 8.26 9.68 4.28
N ILE A 107 7.61 9.62 3.12
CA ILE A 107 8.32 9.58 1.82
C ILE A 107 9.14 10.85 1.60
N ILE A 108 8.59 12.01 1.96
CA ILE A 108 9.32 13.27 1.86
C ILE A 108 10.53 13.29 2.81
N GLN A 109 10.40 12.76 4.04
CA GLN A 109 11.55 12.61 4.94
C GLN A 109 12.60 11.65 4.38
N MET A 110 12.20 10.50 3.83
CA MET A 110 13.14 9.57 3.21
C MET A 110 13.91 10.20 2.05
N ILE A 111 13.30 11.12 1.29
CA ILE A 111 14.00 11.89 0.26
C ILE A 111 14.94 12.92 0.89
N LYS A 112 14.48 13.66 1.92
CA LYS A 112 15.30 14.64 2.64
C LYS A 112 16.56 13.99 3.22
N ASP A 113 16.42 12.80 3.80
CA ASP A 113 17.46 12.03 4.49
C ASP A 113 18.25 11.10 3.54
N ASP A 114 18.14 11.27 2.21
CA ASP A 114 18.85 10.50 1.19
C ASP A 114 18.63 8.96 1.24
N CYS A 115 17.54 8.52 1.86
CA CYS A 115 17.14 7.11 1.91
C CYS A 115 16.63 6.61 0.56
N ILE A 116 15.92 7.47 -0.19
CA ILE A 116 15.49 7.23 -1.57
C ILE A 116 15.70 8.48 -2.43
N LYS A 117 15.63 8.34 -3.75
CA LYS A 117 15.64 9.48 -4.68
C LYS A 117 14.24 9.78 -5.23
N PRO A 118 13.93 11.03 -5.62
CA PRO A 118 12.63 11.38 -6.18
C PRO A 118 12.26 10.58 -7.44
N ASP A 119 13.23 10.25 -8.29
CA ASP A 119 12.97 9.48 -9.51
C ASP A 119 12.42 8.08 -9.24
N TYR A 120 12.77 7.48 -8.09
CA TYR A 120 12.29 6.14 -7.71
C TYR A 120 10.76 6.09 -7.61
N LEU A 121 10.10 7.22 -7.33
CA LEU A 121 8.65 7.33 -7.25
C LEU A 121 7.94 7.02 -8.59
N ALA A 122 8.63 7.16 -9.72
CA ALA A 122 8.10 6.91 -11.06
C ALA A 122 8.29 5.45 -11.55
N SER A 123 9.01 4.62 -10.80
CA SER A 123 9.38 3.24 -11.21
C SER A 123 8.16 2.34 -11.41
N ASN A 124 8.16 1.49 -12.45
CA ASN A 124 7.05 0.59 -12.72
C ASN A 124 7.20 -0.77 -12.03
N LEU A 125 6.11 -1.25 -11.41
CA LEU A 125 6.00 -2.60 -10.81
C LEU A 125 6.04 -3.74 -11.84
N ASN A 126 5.74 -3.48 -13.11
CA ASN A 126 5.61 -4.57 -14.08
C ASN A 126 6.80 -4.68 -15.05
N GLY A 127 7.79 -3.78 -14.97
CA GLY A 127 8.88 -3.69 -15.92
C GLY A 127 10.25 -3.89 -15.27
N VAL A 128 10.93 -4.98 -15.64
CA VAL A 128 12.31 -5.27 -15.18
C VAL A 128 13.29 -4.16 -15.60
N ASN A 129 13.02 -3.47 -16.72
CA ASN A 129 13.85 -2.38 -17.26
C ASN A 129 13.20 -0.99 -17.15
N GLU A 130 12.09 -0.85 -16.43
CA GLU A 130 11.34 0.41 -16.34
C GLU A 130 11.69 1.18 -15.07
N THR A 131 12.92 1.70 -15.06
CA THR A 131 13.42 2.50 -13.95
C THR A 131 12.67 3.83 -13.82
N GLY A 132 12.72 4.43 -12.64
CA GLY A 132 12.19 5.77 -12.37
C GLY A 132 12.61 6.80 -13.41
N VAL A 133 13.92 6.90 -13.68
CA VAL A 133 14.50 7.76 -14.72
C VAL A 133 13.91 7.49 -16.09
N TYR A 134 13.87 6.22 -16.52
CA TYR A 134 13.34 5.86 -17.83
C TYR A 134 11.86 6.25 -17.97
N MET A 135 11.06 6.01 -16.93
CA MET A 135 9.63 6.34 -16.93
C MET A 135 9.40 7.86 -16.97
N LEU A 136 10.23 8.65 -16.29
CA LEU A 136 10.21 10.10 -16.34
C LEU A 136 10.60 10.60 -17.74
N ASP A 137 11.74 10.16 -18.27
CA ASP A 137 12.23 10.59 -19.59
C ASP A 137 11.24 10.23 -20.71
N ASN A 138 10.63 9.05 -20.65
CA ASN A 138 9.60 8.62 -21.61
C ASN A 138 8.32 9.46 -21.49
N ALA A 139 7.92 9.89 -20.30
CA ALA A 139 6.74 10.71 -20.10
C ALA A 139 6.98 12.18 -20.50
N ILE A 140 8.10 12.77 -20.07
CA ILE A 140 8.45 14.18 -20.33
C ILE A 140 8.62 14.44 -21.84
N ASN A 141 9.22 13.50 -22.57
CA ASN A 141 9.45 13.63 -24.02
C ASN A 141 8.27 13.15 -24.88
N SER A 142 7.13 12.80 -24.26
CA SER A 142 5.97 12.27 -24.96
C SER A 142 4.96 13.37 -25.28
N ASN A 143 4.45 13.36 -26.52
CA ASN A 143 3.28 14.19 -26.91
C ASN A 143 1.94 13.56 -26.50
N ASP A 144 1.95 12.36 -25.91
CA ASP A 144 0.77 11.69 -25.38
C ASP A 144 0.49 12.13 -23.94
N GLY A 145 -0.50 13.01 -23.77
CA GLY A 145 -0.93 13.52 -22.47
C GLY A 145 -1.41 12.43 -21.49
N LYS A 146 -1.82 11.25 -21.99
CA LYS A 146 -2.15 10.11 -21.12
C LYS A 146 -0.89 9.53 -20.46
N LYS A 147 0.22 9.43 -21.19
CA LYS A 147 1.49 8.93 -20.62
C LYS A 147 2.01 9.85 -19.52
N ILE A 148 1.91 11.16 -19.72
CA ILE A 148 2.26 12.19 -18.72
C ILE A 148 1.40 12.03 -17.47
N ASP A 149 0.07 11.94 -17.64
CA ASP A 149 -0.89 11.77 -16.53
C ASP A 149 -0.66 10.44 -15.78
N ASP A 150 -0.42 9.33 -16.50
CA ASP A 150 -0.19 8.02 -15.90
C ASP A 150 1.11 7.98 -15.07
N CYS A 151 2.16 8.67 -15.53
CA CYS A 151 3.41 8.82 -14.78
C CYS A 151 3.21 9.70 -13.54
N THR A 152 2.51 10.83 -13.67
CA THR A 152 2.15 11.73 -12.55
C THR A 152 1.35 10.99 -11.48
N ARG A 153 0.31 10.24 -11.87
CA ARG A 153 -0.48 9.39 -10.95
C ARG A 153 0.34 8.32 -10.27
N ARG A 154 1.41 7.84 -10.90
CA ARG A 154 2.30 6.84 -10.30
C ARG A 154 3.13 7.47 -9.20
N ILE A 155 3.76 8.61 -9.45
CA ILE A 155 4.53 9.34 -8.43
C ILE A 155 3.64 9.68 -7.22
N LEU A 156 2.45 10.24 -7.47
CA LEU A 156 1.48 10.53 -6.41
C LEU A 156 1.09 9.27 -5.61
N ARG A 157 0.94 8.12 -6.27
CA ARG A 157 0.70 6.82 -5.59
C ARG A 157 1.89 6.37 -4.76
N SER A 158 3.10 6.49 -5.29
CA SER A 158 4.35 6.19 -4.59
C SER A 158 4.63 7.14 -3.43
N MET A 159 3.96 8.28 -3.35
CA MET A 159 3.98 9.18 -2.19
C MET A 159 2.79 8.95 -1.23
N GLY A 160 1.93 7.97 -1.48
CA GLY A 160 0.73 7.73 -0.65
C GLY A 160 -0.34 8.82 -0.77
N ASN A 161 -0.36 9.62 -1.84
CA ASN A 161 -1.35 10.69 -2.04
C ASN A 161 -2.75 10.14 -2.33
N SER A 162 -3.76 10.54 -1.56
CA SER A 162 -5.11 9.98 -1.69
C SER A 162 -5.84 10.32 -3.01
N ALA A 163 -5.33 11.18 -3.89
CA ALA A 163 -5.97 11.50 -5.16
C ALA A 163 -5.59 10.52 -6.30
N PRO A 164 -6.53 9.99 -7.11
CA PRO A 164 -7.99 10.01 -6.94
C PRO A 164 -8.53 8.84 -6.12
N ARG A 165 -7.66 7.95 -5.61
CA ARG A 165 -8.05 6.60 -5.17
C ARG A 165 -8.59 6.52 -3.73
N GLY A 166 -8.34 7.51 -2.88
CA GLY A 166 -8.66 7.50 -1.45
C GLY A 166 -7.67 6.67 -0.64
N LYS A 167 -8.04 6.34 0.61
CA LYS A 167 -7.18 5.60 1.56
C LYS A 167 -6.70 4.24 1.07
N ARG A 168 -7.39 3.60 0.10
CA ARG A 168 -6.99 2.31 -0.49
C ARG A 168 -5.57 2.30 -1.05
N ILE A 169 -5.05 3.47 -1.39
CA ILE A 169 -3.71 3.63 -1.94
C ILE A 169 -2.63 3.08 -1.01
N VAL A 170 -2.79 3.32 0.29
CA VAL A 170 -1.84 2.90 1.34
C VAL A 170 -1.74 1.39 1.44
N PHE A 171 -2.84 0.69 1.15
CA PHE A 171 -2.92 -0.75 1.25
C PHE A 171 -2.47 -1.41 -0.06
N ASN A 172 -2.84 -0.86 -1.21
CA ASN A 172 -2.72 -1.59 -2.48
C ASN A 172 -1.67 -1.03 -3.46
N ASP A 173 -1.44 0.28 -3.43
CA ASP A 173 -0.70 0.98 -4.49
C ASP A 173 0.64 1.56 -4.01
N PHE A 174 0.77 1.85 -2.72
CA PHE A 174 1.93 2.47 -2.11
C PHE A 174 2.86 1.42 -1.49
N TYR A 175 4.14 1.41 -1.90
CA TYR A 175 5.07 0.31 -1.62
C TYR A 175 5.34 0.07 -0.13
N LEU A 176 5.70 1.10 0.63
CA LEU A 176 6.00 0.96 2.05
C LEU A 176 4.75 0.57 2.86
N GLY A 177 3.60 1.15 2.52
CA GLY A 177 2.32 0.80 3.14
C GLY A 177 1.97 -0.66 2.90
N LYS A 178 2.10 -1.13 1.65
CA LYS A 178 1.89 -2.54 1.28
C LYS A 178 2.84 -3.47 2.04
N ALA A 179 4.12 -3.14 2.11
CA ALA A 179 5.11 -3.91 2.88
C ALA A 179 4.77 -3.99 4.37
N TYR A 180 4.45 -2.86 5.00
CA TYR A 180 4.01 -2.81 6.40
C TYR A 180 2.76 -3.67 6.63
N TRP A 181 1.72 -3.50 5.79
CA TRP A 181 0.47 -4.24 5.96
C TRP A 181 0.65 -5.73 5.71
N ARG A 182 1.43 -6.12 4.71
CA ARG A 182 1.79 -7.52 4.45
C ARG A 182 2.46 -8.15 5.68
N TRP A 183 3.45 -7.47 6.26
CA TRP A 183 4.15 -7.94 7.45
C TRP A 183 3.23 -8.01 8.68
N ASN A 184 2.42 -6.98 8.91
CA ASN A 184 1.44 -6.95 10.01
C ASN A 184 0.45 -8.11 9.90
N TRP A 185 -0.07 -8.39 8.70
CA TRP A 185 -0.97 -9.50 8.47
C TRP A 185 -0.26 -10.84 8.65
N ALA A 186 0.94 -11.02 8.11
CA ALA A 186 1.71 -12.24 8.29
C ALA A 186 1.97 -12.53 9.79
N ASN A 187 2.36 -11.51 10.57
CA ASN A 187 2.54 -11.60 12.02
C ASN A 187 1.26 -11.98 12.77
N LYS A 188 0.13 -11.38 12.40
CA LYS A 188 -1.15 -11.69 13.02
C LYS A 188 -1.56 -13.14 12.71
N MET A 189 -1.49 -13.50 11.44
CA MET A 189 -1.89 -14.82 10.98
C MET A 189 -1.02 -15.93 11.59
N SER A 190 0.31 -15.78 11.59
CA SER A 190 1.22 -16.80 12.16
C SER A 190 1.05 -17.02 13.67
N ARG A 191 0.43 -16.08 14.40
CA ARG A 191 0.07 -16.26 15.81
C ARG A 191 -1.24 -17.01 16.01
N GLU A 192 -2.07 -17.08 14.97
CA GLU A 192 -3.40 -17.67 15.00
C GLU A 192 -3.43 -19.08 14.39
N ILE A 193 -2.41 -19.48 13.61
CA ILE A 193 -2.33 -20.78 12.92
C ILE A 193 -0.96 -21.42 13.06
N ASN A 194 -0.86 -22.74 12.85
CA ASN A 194 0.40 -23.50 12.98
C ASN A 194 1.29 -23.39 11.73
N LEU A 195 1.46 -22.17 11.20
CA LEU A 195 2.40 -21.84 10.11
C LEU A 195 3.44 -20.86 10.62
N SER A 196 4.69 -21.03 10.18
CA SER A 196 5.74 -20.06 10.46
C SER A 196 5.43 -18.71 9.79
N PHE A 197 5.92 -17.63 10.40
CA PHE A 197 5.83 -16.29 9.84
C PHE A 197 6.32 -16.24 8.39
N LYS A 198 7.43 -16.93 8.09
CA LYS A 198 8.03 -16.97 6.74
C LYS A 198 7.11 -17.64 5.72
N GLU A 199 6.43 -18.73 6.10
CA GLU A 199 5.48 -19.43 5.22
C GLU A 199 4.28 -18.54 4.91
N VAL A 200 3.75 -17.83 5.91
CA VAL A 200 2.65 -16.87 5.72
C VAL A 200 3.08 -15.66 4.91
N LEU A 201 4.28 -15.13 5.15
CA LEU A 201 4.81 -13.99 4.41
C LEU A 201 5.02 -14.34 2.93
N ASN A 202 5.54 -15.52 2.62
CA ASN A 202 5.69 -16.03 1.25
C ASN A 202 4.34 -16.24 0.56
N THR A 203 3.35 -16.68 1.32
CA THR A 203 1.95 -16.81 0.92
C THR A 203 1.33 -15.45 0.52
N LEU A 204 1.57 -14.42 1.32
CA LEU A 204 1.13 -13.05 1.04
C LEU A 204 2.12 -12.33 0.12
N ASP A 205 2.64 -12.98 -0.91
CA ASP A 205 3.45 -12.31 -1.93
C ASP A 205 2.69 -11.18 -2.63
N GLU A 206 3.32 -10.51 -3.61
CA GLU A 206 2.71 -9.35 -4.24
C GLU A 206 1.32 -9.64 -4.84
N LYS A 207 1.15 -10.83 -5.41
CA LYS A 207 -0.09 -11.27 -6.03
C LYS A 207 -1.09 -11.74 -4.98
N GLY A 208 -0.65 -12.59 -4.04
CA GLY A 208 -1.49 -13.13 -2.97
C GLY A 208 -2.04 -12.05 -2.04
N TYR A 209 -1.20 -11.07 -1.69
CA TYR A 209 -1.64 -9.91 -0.92
C TYR A 209 -2.70 -9.09 -1.67
N THR A 210 -2.51 -8.86 -2.97
CA THR A 210 -3.45 -8.06 -3.78
C THR A 210 -4.82 -8.74 -3.85
N GLU A 211 -4.85 -10.06 -4.05
CA GLU A 211 -6.08 -10.85 -4.07
C GLU A 211 -6.76 -10.84 -2.69
N PHE A 212 -5.99 -11.01 -1.61
CA PHE A 212 -6.49 -10.95 -0.23
C PHE A 212 -7.12 -9.59 0.10
N TYR A 213 -6.42 -8.50 -0.23
CA TYR A 213 -6.89 -7.14 -0.04
C TYR A 213 -8.19 -6.87 -0.82
N GLN A 214 -8.24 -7.25 -2.10
CA GLN A 214 -9.39 -6.99 -2.96
C GLN A 214 -10.67 -7.67 -2.47
N ALA A 215 -10.55 -8.90 -1.96
CA ALA A 215 -11.67 -9.63 -1.37
C ALA A 215 -12.21 -8.95 -0.11
N MET A 216 -11.30 -8.53 0.78
CA MET A 216 -11.64 -7.83 2.01
C MET A 216 -12.33 -6.47 1.76
N HIS A 217 -11.96 -5.74 0.71
CA HIS A 217 -12.32 -4.32 0.59
C HIS A 217 -13.11 -3.90 -0.64
N THR A 218 -13.10 -4.67 -1.75
CA THR A 218 -13.68 -4.20 -3.02
C THR A 218 -14.74 -5.11 -3.63
N GLY A 219 -14.76 -6.42 -3.31
CA GLY A 219 -15.61 -7.40 -3.99
C GLY A 219 -16.63 -8.19 -3.15
N GLY A 220 -16.37 -8.41 -1.85
CA GLY A 220 -17.25 -9.25 -0.99
C GLY A 220 -17.35 -8.83 0.48
N GLY A 221 -16.40 -8.03 0.97
CA GLY A 221 -16.33 -7.55 2.36
C GLY A 221 -16.97 -6.20 2.64
N LYS A 222 -18.17 -5.90 2.11
CA LYS A 222 -18.85 -4.61 2.39
C LYS A 222 -19.36 -4.48 3.84
N SER A 223 -19.41 -5.57 4.59
CA SER A 223 -19.77 -5.59 6.02
C SER A 223 -18.60 -6.06 6.89
N TYR A 224 -18.51 -5.53 8.11
CA TYR A 224 -17.51 -5.91 9.12
C TYR A 224 -17.51 -7.44 9.41
N ILE A 225 -18.70 -8.05 9.38
CA ILE A 225 -18.90 -9.49 9.54
C ILE A 225 -18.25 -10.26 8.38
N SER A 226 -18.47 -9.83 7.13
CA SER A 226 -17.86 -10.46 5.95
C SER A 226 -16.33 -10.36 5.99
N GLN A 227 -15.77 -9.23 6.40
CA GLN A 227 -14.32 -9.07 6.58
C GLN A 227 -13.74 -10.01 7.65
N THR A 228 -14.44 -10.16 8.78
CA THR A 228 -14.02 -11.06 9.86
C THR A 228 -14.06 -12.53 9.42
N ASN A 229 -15.09 -12.92 8.67
CA ASN A 229 -15.25 -14.28 8.15
C ASN A 229 -14.27 -14.61 7.02
N ILE A 230 -13.97 -13.65 6.13
CA ILE A 230 -12.95 -13.83 5.08
C ILE A 230 -11.57 -14.05 5.70
N LEU A 231 -11.20 -13.22 6.69
CA LEU A 231 -9.94 -13.39 7.42
C LEU A 231 -9.90 -14.74 8.15
N GLY A 232 -10.92 -15.06 8.94
CA GLY A 232 -10.99 -16.31 9.69
C GLY A 232 -11.00 -17.56 8.79
N GLY A 233 -11.69 -17.51 7.65
CA GLY A 233 -11.74 -18.61 6.68
C GLY A 233 -10.45 -18.84 5.94
N LEU A 234 -9.76 -17.75 5.58
CA LEU A 234 -8.44 -17.88 5.00
C LEU A 234 -7.46 -18.50 6.00
N LEU A 235 -7.48 -18.06 7.26
CA LEU A 235 -6.66 -18.60 8.35
C LEU A 235 -6.92 -20.10 8.57
N LEU A 236 -8.17 -20.51 8.68
CA LEU A 236 -8.51 -21.91 8.92
C LEU A 236 -8.20 -22.83 7.74
N PHE A 237 -8.34 -22.33 6.51
CA PHE A 237 -7.90 -23.05 5.31
C PHE A 237 -6.38 -23.20 5.25
N LEU A 238 -5.65 -22.11 5.53
CA LEU A 238 -4.18 -22.08 5.58
C LEU A 238 -3.62 -23.08 6.60
N ASN A 239 -4.25 -23.19 7.77
CA ASN A 239 -3.83 -24.14 8.81
C ASN A 239 -3.95 -25.61 8.38
N LYS A 240 -4.81 -25.93 7.41
CA LYS A 240 -5.06 -27.30 6.94
C LYS A 240 -4.35 -27.64 5.63
N ASN A 241 -4.09 -26.64 4.79
CA ASN A 241 -3.59 -26.84 3.43
C ASN A 241 -2.48 -25.84 3.04
N PRO A 242 -1.36 -25.78 3.78
CA PRO A 242 -0.30 -24.81 3.51
C PRO A 242 0.30 -24.91 2.09
N GLU A 243 0.38 -26.13 1.57
CA GLU A 243 0.94 -26.48 0.26
C GLU A 243 0.11 -25.94 -0.93
N ILE A 244 -1.20 -25.74 -0.75
CA ILE A 244 -2.16 -25.46 -1.83
C ILE A 244 -2.13 -23.98 -2.25
N LEU A 245 -1.63 -23.10 -1.36
CA LEU A 245 -1.84 -21.67 -1.50
C LEU A 245 -0.99 -21.00 -2.57
N VAL A 246 0.22 -21.52 -2.84
CA VAL A 246 1.11 -21.00 -3.89
C VAL A 246 0.46 -21.08 -5.28
N LYS A 247 -0.56 -21.93 -5.46
CA LYS A 247 -1.17 -22.21 -6.77
C LYS A 247 -2.57 -21.62 -6.96
N ASN A 248 -3.38 -21.43 -5.90
CA ASN A 248 -4.83 -21.23 -6.04
C ASN A 248 -5.45 -20.15 -5.12
N ILE A 249 -4.67 -19.21 -4.59
CA ILE A 249 -5.13 -18.23 -3.59
C ILE A 249 -6.40 -17.46 -4.03
N LYS A 250 -6.50 -17.05 -5.30
CA LYS A 250 -7.70 -16.46 -5.90
C LYS A 250 -8.97 -17.30 -5.73
N LYS A 251 -8.92 -18.59 -6.08
CA LYS A 251 -10.08 -19.48 -6.06
C LYS A 251 -10.58 -19.72 -4.63
N ILE A 252 -9.65 -19.84 -3.69
CA ILE A 252 -9.94 -20.02 -2.26
C ILE A 252 -10.58 -18.75 -1.69
N ILE A 253 -10.00 -17.60 -2.00
CA ILE A 253 -10.52 -16.28 -1.59
C ILE A 253 -11.90 -16.02 -2.19
N ASP A 254 -12.13 -16.34 -3.47
CA ASP A 254 -13.41 -16.15 -4.15
C ASP A 254 -14.52 -17.01 -3.51
N ILE A 255 -14.22 -18.28 -3.18
CA ILE A 255 -15.19 -19.18 -2.52
C ILE A 255 -15.52 -18.70 -1.10
N ILE A 256 -14.51 -18.32 -0.32
CA ILE A 256 -14.70 -17.79 1.05
C ILE A 256 -15.50 -16.48 1.01
N SER A 257 -15.20 -15.60 0.06
CA SER A 257 -15.87 -14.30 -0.09
C SER A 257 -17.34 -14.44 -0.50
N TYR A 258 -17.64 -15.35 -1.43
CA TYR A 258 -19.01 -15.64 -1.86
C TYR A 258 -19.86 -16.19 -0.70
N LEU A 259 -19.33 -17.15 0.05
CA LEU A 259 -20.03 -17.75 1.20
C LEU A 259 -20.22 -16.75 2.34
N SER A 260 -19.18 -15.94 2.64
CA SER A 260 -19.23 -14.91 3.69
C SER A 260 -20.24 -13.80 3.37
N ALA A 261 -20.34 -13.39 2.09
CA ALA A 261 -21.30 -12.38 1.65
C ALA A 261 -22.75 -12.87 1.75
N TRP A 262 -23.03 -14.12 1.40
CA TRP A 262 -24.35 -14.73 1.55
C TRP A 262 -24.79 -14.85 3.02
N LYS A 263 -23.86 -15.19 3.92
CA LYS A 263 -24.16 -15.39 5.34
C LYS A 263 -24.23 -14.10 6.16
N ALA A 264 -23.51 -13.06 5.76
CA ALA A 264 -23.69 -11.72 6.32
C ALA A 264 -25.11 -11.15 6.11
N ILE A 265 -25.82 -11.62 5.08
CA ILE A 265 -27.25 -11.30 4.86
C ILE A 265 -28.15 -11.98 5.91
N GLU A 266 -27.71 -13.08 6.54
CA GLU A 266 -28.47 -13.85 7.54
C GLU A 266 -28.23 -13.41 9.01
N VAL A 267 -27.31 -12.47 9.28
CA VAL A 267 -26.97 -11.91 10.61
C VAL A 267 -26.69 -12.98 11.69
N GLN A 268 -25.47 -13.52 11.73
CA GLN A 268 -25.04 -14.55 12.69
C GLN A 268 -24.06 -14.05 13.79
N SER A 269 -23.99 -14.78 14.91
CA SER A 269 -23.09 -14.50 16.04
C SER A 269 -21.62 -14.94 15.80
N PRO A 270 -20.64 -14.40 16.55
CA PRO A 270 -19.21 -14.74 16.41
C PRO A 270 -18.86 -16.24 16.60
N GLU A 271 -19.54 -16.92 17.52
CA GLU A 271 -19.32 -18.34 17.82
C GLU A 271 -19.82 -19.24 16.69
N LEU A 272 -20.97 -18.90 16.09
CA LEU A 272 -21.51 -19.56 14.91
C LEU A 272 -20.59 -19.34 13.70
N ASN A 273 -20.08 -18.12 13.53
CA ASN A 273 -19.09 -17.82 12.51
C ASN A 273 -17.85 -18.72 12.62
N LYS A 274 -17.29 -18.93 13.82
CA LYS A 274 -16.09 -19.79 13.99
C LYS A 274 -16.36 -21.26 13.62
N GLN A 275 -17.53 -21.79 13.98
CA GLN A 275 -17.94 -23.16 13.62
C GLN A 275 -18.18 -23.30 12.12
N GLU A 276 -18.79 -22.30 11.48
CA GLU A 276 -19.06 -22.34 10.05
C GLU A 276 -17.81 -22.17 9.20
N ILE A 277 -16.89 -21.31 9.63
CA ILE A 277 -15.57 -21.18 8.99
C ILE A 277 -14.83 -22.53 9.00
N GLN A 278 -14.96 -23.30 10.09
CA GLN A 278 -14.40 -24.65 10.18
C GLN A 278 -15.00 -25.59 9.12
N ILE A 279 -16.31 -25.50 8.86
CA ILE A 279 -17.05 -26.31 7.87
C ILE A 279 -16.64 -25.95 6.45
N ILE A 280 -16.56 -24.65 6.12
CA ILE A 280 -16.12 -24.17 4.80
C ILE A 280 -14.68 -24.65 4.53
N ALA A 281 -13.78 -24.49 5.50
CA ALA A 281 -12.41 -24.96 5.36
C ALA A 281 -12.33 -26.48 5.16
N ASN A 282 -13.18 -27.27 5.86
CA ASN A 282 -13.26 -28.73 5.67
C ASN A 282 -13.67 -29.11 4.24
N ASN A 283 -14.68 -28.44 3.69
CA ASN A 283 -15.21 -28.74 2.34
C ASN A 283 -14.27 -28.30 1.20
N LEU A 284 -13.31 -27.43 1.49
CA LEU A 284 -12.27 -27.01 0.54
C LEU A 284 -11.03 -27.92 0.54
N SER A 285 -10.91 -28.82 1.53
CA SER A 285 -9.76 -29.70 1.74
C SER A 285 -9.94 -31.12 1.17
N GLY A 286 -11.16 -31.46 0.72
CA GLY A 286 -11.49 -32.73 0.06
C GLY A 286 -11.69 -32.53 -1.44
#